data_AF-A0AAU9NWE3-F1
#
_entry.id   AF-A0AAU9NWE3-F1
#
_cell.length_a   1.000
_cell.length_b   1.000
_cell.length_c   1.000
_cell.angle_alpha   90.00
_cell.angle_beta   90.00
_cell.angle_gamma   90.00
#
_symmetry.space_group_name_H-M   'P 1'
#
loop_
_entity.id
_entity.type
_entity.pdbx_description
1 polymer ?
#
loop_
_entity_poly.entity_id
_entity_poly.type
_entity_poly.pdbx_seq_one_letter_code
_entity_poly.pdbx_strand_id
1 'polypeptide(L)'
;MLPDDNELPVSTYQAKKLMCPMGMEIERIHACPNDCMLYRNDNADLHSCITCGTSRYKRKNPTKENNNMRMSGPPAKVLWYLPIIPRLKRLFANAKDAKLMRWHAEERTIDDKIRHVADSPQWRNINSKFEEFGVTSIGIPKSRHEGRLVGYGMIGLKWVTPNKEDLHLAHFTVLQHMTIIAPYVNEHKRYIEMSNSGKSKRWLITEHNKTFSQWLKDKVKASYGVNNVDQAVVHLANGPEHVVATYQAYDINGYTFYTNQQDKKSTLQNSGVTLETLLTSEPFPMIVAKHLESS
;
A
#
# COMPACT_ATOMS: atom_id res chain seq x y z
N MET A 1 2.74 36.36 12.93
CA MET A 1 3.46 35.86 11.75
C MET A 1 3.88 34.43 12.05
N LEU A 2 3.83 33.54 11.07
CA LEU A 2 4.33 32.17 11.25
C LEU A 2 5.87 32.22 11.39
N PRO A 3 6.49 31.32 12.18
CA PRO A 3 7.94 31.30 12.38
C PRO A 3 8.70 31.04 11.07
N ASP A 4 9.97 31.45 11.01
CA ASP A 4 10.77 31.53 9.77
C ASP A 4 11.07 30.18 9.08
N ASP A 5 10.69 29.04 9.67
CA ASP A 5 10.79 27.69 9.09
C ASP A 5 9.43 26.99 8.89
N ASN A 6 8.37 27.77 8.70
CA ASN A 6 7.04 27.23 8.49
C ASN A 6 6.84 26.73 7.03
N GLU A 7 6.51 25.45 6.86
CA GLU A 7 6.14 24.84 5.56
C GLU A 7 4.72 25.19 5.09
N LEU A 8 3.91 25.89 5.91
CA LEU A 8 2.55 26.27 5.53
C LEU A 8 2.56 27.46 4.56
N PRO A 9 1.65 27.48 3.57
CA PRO A 9 1.56 28.55 2.58
C PRO A 9 1.32 29.92 3.21
N VAL A 10 2.14 30.91 2.83
CA VAL A 10 2.11 32.28 3.41
C VAL A 10 0.97 33.16 2.89
N SER A 11 0.17 32.66 1.95
CA SER A 11 -1.00 33.36 1.43
C SER A 11 -2.10 32.39 1.03
N THR A 12 -3.34 32.87 1.01
CA THR A 12 -4.48 32.12 0.49
C THR A 12 -4.28 31.70 -0.98
N TYR A 13 -3.59 32.51 -1.78
CA TYR A 13 -3.25 32.18 -3.17
C TYR A 13 -2.26 31.00 -3.25
N GLN A 14 -1.18 31.01 -2.46
CA GLN A 14 -0.23 29.89 -2.42
C GLN A 14 -0.88 28.63 -1.86
N ALA A 15 -1.71 28.74 -0.83
CA ALA A 15 -2.46 27.62 -0.29
C ALA A 15 -3.38 27.02 -1.37
N LYS A 16 -4.09 27.88 -2.10
CA LYS A 16 -4.95 27.45 -3.21
C LYS A 16 -4.15 26.84 -4.36
N LYS A 17 -2.94 27.32 -4.65
CA LYS A 17 -2.04 26.78 -5.67
C LYS A 17 -1.45 25.41 -5.27
N LEU A 18 -1.10 25.22 -3.99
CA LEU A 18 -0.67 23.94 -3.41
C LEU A 18 -1.80 22.92 -3.34
N MET A 19 -3.00 23.39 -3.00
CA MET A 19 -4.20 22.55 -2.94
C MET A 19 -4.83 22.30 -4.32
N CYS A 20 -4.53 23.08 -5.37
CA CYS A 20 -5.13 22.91 -6.70
C CYS A 20 -4.79 21.55 -7.34
N PRO A 21 -3.55 21.05 -7.30
CA PRO A 21 -3.23 19.68 -7.73
C PRO A 21 -3.93 18.60 -6.90
N MET A 22 -4.11 18.83 -5.59
CA MET A 22 -4.85 17.93 -4.69
C MET A 22 -6.37 18.04 -4.90
N GLY A 23 -6.83 19.21 -5.34
CA GLY A 23 -8.21 19.58 -5.63
C GLY A 23 -8.52 19.26 -7.06
N MET A 24 -8.53 17.97 -7.37
CA MET A 24 -9.08 17.35 -8.57
C MET A 24 -9.59 18.29 -9.66
N GLU A 25 -8.94 18.18 -10.81
CA GLU A 25 -9.18 18.99 -12.00
C GLU A 25 -10.68 19.22 -12.27
N ILE A 26 -11.02 20.49 -12.48
CA ILE A 26 -12.35 20.90 -12.89
C ILE A 26 -12.27 21.14 -14.39
N GLU A 27 -13.02 20.36 -15.15
CA GLU A 27 -13.07 20.47 -16.60
C GLU A 27 -14.04 21.58 -17.00
N ARG A 28 -13.57 22.49 -17.85
CA ARG A 28 -14.39 23.57 -18.39
C ARG A 28 -14.95 23.16 -19.74
N ILE A 29 -16.24 22.89 -19.80
CA ILE A 29 -16.93 22.46 -21.01
C ILE A 29 -17.80 23.62 -21.51
N HIS A 30 -17.68 24.01 -22.78
CA HIS A 30 -18.58 25.03 -23.32
C HIS A 30 -19.97 24.42 -23.52
N ALA A 31 -21.01 25.21 -23.26
CA ALA A 31 -22.40 24.79 -23.42
C ALA A 31 -23.13 25.73 -24.39
N CYS A 32 -24.15 25.22 -25.06
CA CYS A 32 -25.09 26.06 -25.79
C CYS A 32 -25.79 27.02 -24.82
N PRO A 33 -25.98 28.31 -25.16
CA PRO A 33 -26.74 29.24 -24.32
C PRO A 33 -28.15 28.76 -23.97
N ASN A 34 -28.77 28.01 -24.89
CA ASN A 34 -30.11 27.44 -24.75
C ASN A 34 -30.11 25.98 -24.21
N ASP A 35 -28.99 25.52 -23.64
CA ASP A 35 -28.84 24.19 -23.01
C ASP A 35 -29.09 22.96 -23.91
N CYS A 36 -29.13 23.14 -25.23
CA CYS A 36 -29.41 22.03 -26.16
C CYS A 36 -28.27 21.01 -26.24
N MET A 37 -27.01 21.42 -26.02
CA MET A 37 -25.85 20.55 -26.14
C MET A 37 -24.61 21.10 -25.42
N LEU A 38 -23.63 20.21 -25.21
CA LEU A 38 -22.27 20.52 -24.77
C LEU A 38 -21.29 20.38 -25.94
N TYR A 39 -20.34 21.30 -26.02
CA TYR A 39 -19.24 21.26 -26.99
C TYR A 39 -18.10 20.41 -26.41
N ARG A 40 -18.25 19.08 -26.49
CA ARG A 40 -17.28 18.06 -26.06
C ARG A 40 -17.26 16.89 -27.05
N ASN A 41 -16.21 16.07 -27.01
CA ASN A 41 -16.00 14.92 -27.92
C ASN A 41 -16.16 15.34 -29.38
N ASP A 42 -16.99 14.66 -30.16
CA ASP A 42 -17.23 14.93 -31.59
C ASP A 42 -17.78 16.35 -31.87
N ASN A 43 -18.32 17.01 -30.85
CA ASN A 43 -18.86 18.36 -30.93
C ASN A 43 -17.88 19.44 -30.44
N ALA A 44 -16.64 19.07 -30.09
CA ALA A 44 -15.68 19.97 -29.45
C ALA A 44 -15.28 21.16 -30.33
N ASP A 45 -15.19 20.95 -31.65
CA ASP A 45 -14.74 21.96 -32.62
C ASP A 45 -15.89 22.76 -33.24
N LEU A 46 -17.14 22.44 -32.90
CA LEU A 46 -18.27 23.19 -33.41
C LEU A 46 -18.30 24.62 -32.85
N HIS A 47 -18.72 25.54 -33.70
CA HIS A 47 -18.87 26.97 -33.37
C HIS A 47 -20.33 27.40 -33.19
N SER A 48 -21.27 26.56 -33.59
CA SER A 48 -22.71 26.74 -33.41
C SER A 48 -23.36 25.45 -32.94
N CYS A 49 -24.51 25.60 -32.28
CA CYS A 49 -25.29 24.47 -31.80
C CYS A 49 -25.99 23.78 -32.97
N ILE A 50 -25.83 22.47 -33.08
CA ILE A 50 -26.50 21.65 -34.12
C ILE A 50 -28.03 21.68 -34.00
N THR A 51 -28.55 21.90 -32.79
CA THR A 51 -30.00 21.85 -32.51
C THR A 51 -30.69 23.18 -32.76
N CYS A 52 -30.10 24.31 -32.34
CA CYS A 52 -30.75 25.62 -32.39
C CYS A 52 -29.97 26.69 -33.17
N GLY A 53 -28.86 26.34 -33.81
CA GLY A 53 -28.01 27.26 -34.60
C GLY A 53 -27.31 28.36 -33.80
N THR A 54 -27.56 28.45 -32.49
CA THR A 54 -27.01 29.52 -31.64
C THR A 54 -25.49 29.40 -31.52
N SER A 55 -24.80 30.54 -31.58
CA SER A 55 -23.34 30.63 -31.48
C SER A 55 -22.80 30.13 -30.12
N ARG A 56 -21.67 29.43 -30.16
CA ARG A 56 -20.89 29.02 -28.97
C ARG A 56 -20.32 30.20 -28.19
N TYR A 57 -19.96 31.28 -28.89
CA TYR A 57 -19.26 32.44 -28.32
C TYR A 57 -20.16 33.66 -28.16
N LYS A 58 -19.81 34.53 -27.21
CA LYS A 58 -20.48 35.83 -27.00
C LYS A 58 -20.28 36.74 -28.22
N ARG A 59 -21.35 37.37 -28.71
CA ARG A 59 -21.28 38.41 -29.74
C ARG A 59 -21.01 39.77 -29.10
N LYS A 60 -20.03 40.53 -29.62
CA LYS A 60 -19.86 41.96 -29.27
C LYS A 60 -20.75 42.76 -30.22
N ASN A 61 -21.77 43.40 -29.68
CA ASN A 61 -22.74 44.30 -30.34
C ASN A 61 -23.65 43.62 -31.40
N PRO A 62 -24.95 43.45 -31.13
CA PRO A 62 -25.89 42.81 -32.05
C PRO A 62 -26.30 43.66 -33.26
N THR A 63 -25.88 44.94 -33.34
CA THR A 63 -26.46 45.96 -34.24
C THR A 63 -25.66 46.30 -35.50
N LYS A 64 -24.70 45.50 -35.95
CA LYS A 64 -24.16 45.66 -37.31
C LYS A 64 -24.06 44.32 -38.00
N GLU A 65 -24.81 44.20 -39.09
CA GLU A 65 -24.66 43.19 -40.13
C GLU A 65 -23.19 43.20 -40.57
N ASN A 66 -22.42 42.35 -39.94
CA ASN A 66 -21.07 42.05 -40.36
C ASN A 66 -21.01 40.53 -40.35
N ASN A 67 -21.13 39.92 -41.53
CA ASN A 67 -21.20 38.49 -41.79
C ASN A 67 -19.96 37.70 -41.34
N ASN A 68 -19.02 38.36 -40.67
CA ASN A 68 -17.87 37.71 -40.05
C ASN A 68 -18.29 37.19 -38.67
N MET A 69 -18.96 36.03 -38.67
CA MET A 69 -19.17 35.22 -37.48
C MET A 69 -17.80 35.01 -36.82
N ARG A 70 -17.55 35.70 -35.70
CA ARG A 70 -16.31 35.51 -34.95
C ARG A 70 -16.25 34.05 -34.54
N MET A 71 -15.40 33.26 -35.20
CA MET A 71 -15.12 31.87 -34.84
C MET A 71 -14.26 31.77 -33.57
N SER A 72 -14.03 32.90 -32.90
CA SER A 72 -13.16 33.05 -31.75
C SER A 72 -13.68 34.16 -30.82
N GLY A 73 -13.78 33.83 -29.54
CA GLY A 73 -14.25 34.73 -28.48
C GLY A 73 -14.49 33.98 -27.17
N PRO A 74 -14.83 34.69 -26.07
CA PRO A 74 -15.20 34.01 -24.83
C PRO A 74 -16.48 33.19 -25.04
N PRO A 75 -16.56 31.98 -24.47
CA PRO A 75 -17.76 31.15 -24.55
C PRO A 75 -18.97 31.88 -23.97
N ALA A 76 -20.12 31.68 -24.59
CA ALA A 76 -21.39 32.25 -24.13
C ALA A 76 -21.86 31.60 -22.82
N LYS A 77 -21.69 30.28 -22.68
CA LYS A 77 -21.97 29.50 -21.46
C LYS A 77 -20.88 28.46 -21.21
N VAL A 78 -20.50 28.26 -19.95
CA VAL A 78 -19.49 27.28 -19.52
C VAL A 78 -20.07 26.43 -18.40
N LEU A 79 -20.01 25.12 -18.58
CA LEU A 79 -20.24 24.11 -17.55
C LEU A 79 -18.90 23.79 -16.89
N TRP A 80 -18.89 23.79 -15.56
CA TRP A 80 -17.76 23.31 -14.76
C TRP A 80 -18.04 21.86 -14.39
N TYR A 81 -17.45 20.95 -15.14
CA TYR A 81 -17.60 19.52 -14.91
C TYR A 81 -16.59 19.05 -13.86
N LEU A 82 -17.09 18.24 -12.94
CA LEU A 82 -16.31 17.63 -11.88
C LEU A 82 -16.18 16.13 -12.23
N PRO A 83 -15.06 15.69 -12.85
CA PRO A 83 -14.79 14.27 -13.11
C PRO A 83 -15.09 13.39 -11.91
N ILE A 84 -16.02 12.45 -12.09
CA ILE A 84 -16.55 11.61 -11.01
C ILE A 84 -15.52 10.55 -10.59
N ILE A 85 -14.84 9.93 -11.57
CA ILE A 85 -13.92 8.80 -11.30
C ILE A 85 -12.78 9.18 -10.35
N PRO A 86 -12.03 10.28 -10.54
CA PRO A 86 -10.96 10.62 -9.59
C PRO A 86 -11.51 11.02 -8.21
N ARG A 87 -12.78 11.46 -8.14
CA ARG A 87 -13.49 11.89 -6.91
C ARG A 87 -13.78 10.67 -6.07
N LEU A 88 -14.32 9.65 -6.71
CA LEU A 88 -14.51 8.34 -6.10
C LEU A 88 -13.17 7.73 -5.68
N LYS A 89 -12.14 7.71 -6.54
CA LYS A 89 -10.81 7.20 -6.16
C LYS A 89 -10.26 7.85 -4.89
N ARG A 90 -10.40 9.19 -4.76
CA ARG A 90 -9.99 9.92 -3.56
C ARG A 90 -10.80 9.54 -2.33
N LEU A 91 -12.13 9.43 -2.45
CA LEU A 91 -12.99 8.98 -1.34
C LEU A 91 -12.63 7.56 -0.88
N PHE A 92 -12.28 6.67 -1.80
CA PHE A 92 -11.84 5.31 -1.47
C PHE A 92 -10.40 5.21 -0.94
N ALA A 93 -9.56 6.24 -1.15
CA ALA A 93 -8.19 6.26 -0.64
C ALA A 93 -8.11 6.50 0.88
N ASN A 94 -9.10 7.18 1.47
CA ASN A 94 -9.18 7.35 2.92
C ASN A 94 -9.92 6.17 3.55
N ALA A 95 -9.30 5.48 4.50
CA ALA A 95 -9.88 4.28 5.12
C ALA A 95 -11.23 4.55 5.84
N LYS A 96 -11.39 5.71 6.48
CA LYS A 96 -12.65 6.09 7.16
C LYS A 96 -13.76 6.36 6.15
N ASP A 97 -13.46 7.14 5.12
CA ASP A 97 -14.45 7.48 4.08
C ASP A 97 -14.81 6.24 3.26
N ALA A 98 -13.82 5.41 2.91
CA ALA A 98 -14.03 4.16 2.20
C ALA A 98 -14.94 3.19 2.96
N LYS A 99 -14.82 3.13 4.30
CA LYS A 99 -15.74 2.37 5.15
C LYS A 99 -17.17 2.88 5.03
N LEU A 100 -17.38 4.20 5.11
CA LEU A 100 -18.71 4.81 4.93
C LEU A 100 -19.27 4.54 3.53
N MET A 101 -18.44 4.61 2.50
CA MET A 101 -18.84 4.33 1.11
C MET A 101 -19.27 2.87 0.90
N ARG A 102 -18.68 1.90 1.63
CA ARG A 102 -19.02 0.47 1.55
C ARG A 102 -20.05 0.00 2.58
N TRP A 103 -20.48 0.85 3.50
CA TRP A 103 -21.42 0.52 4.57
C TRP A 103 -22.68 -0.20 4.06
N HIS A 104 -23.23 0.25 2.93
CA HIS A 104 -24.44 -0.32 2.32
C HIS A 104 -24.31 -1.80 1.91
N ALA A 105 -23.09 -2.27 1.70
CA ALA A 105 -22.78 -3.65 1.33
C ALA A 105 -22.25 -4.46 2.52
N GLU A 106 -21.42 -3.86 3.38
CA GLU A 106 -20.69 -4.58 4.44
C GLU A 106 -21.40 -4.58 5.80
N GLU A 107 -22.03 -3.47 6.18
CA GLU A 107 -22.53 -3.26 7.55
C GLU A 107 -24.05 -3.05 7.62
N ARG A 108 -24.73 -3.06 6.48
CA ARG A 108 -26.19 -2.87 6.40
C ARG A 108 -26.94 -4.04 7.04
N THR A 109 -27.91 -3.74 7.89
CA THR A 109 -28.84 -4.73 8.46
C THR A 109 -29.82 -5.24 7.40
N ILE A 110 -29.95 -6.55 7.26
CA ILE A 110 -30.89 -7.21 6.34
C ILE A 110 -31.98 -7.87 7.18
N ASP A 111 -33.11 -7.18 7.37
CA ASP A 111 -34.24 -7.64 8.18
C ASP A 111 -35.59 -7.57 7.43
N ASP A 112 -35.55 -7.63 6.10
CA ASP A 112 -36.69 -7.48 5.19
C ASP A 112 -37.46 -6.15 5.31
N LYS A 113 -36.91 -5.16 6.04
CA LYS A 113 -37.45 -3.80 6.11
C LYS A 113 -36.67 -2.87 5.19
N ILE A 114 -37.36 -1.84 4.68
CA ILE A 114 -36.73 -0.79 3.88
C ILE A 114 -36.12 0.24 4.84
N ARG A 115 -34.80 0.21 5.00
CA ARG A 115 -34.01 1.12 5.86
C ARG A 115 -33.11 2.04 5.05
N HIS A 116 -32.75 1.62 3.84
CA HIS A 116 -31.86 2.30 2.93
C HIS A 116 -32.30 2.12 1.48
N VAL A 117 -31.84 3.01 0.58
CA VAL A 117 -32.13 2.93 -0.87
C VAL A 117 -31.67 1.59 -1.47
N ALA A 118 -30.64 0.97 -0.90
CA ALA A 118 -30.15 -0.36 -1.29
C ALA A 118 -31.16 -1.49 -1.03
N ASP A 119 -32.16 -1.29 -0.16
CA ASP A 119 -33.23 -2.26 0.12
C ASP A 119 -34.36 -2.20 -0.92
N SER A 120 -34.36 -1.14 -1.74
CA SER A 120 -35.38 -0.91 -2.75
C SER A 120 -35.42 -2.06 -3.77
N PRO A 121 -36.62 -2.42 -4.28
CA PRO A 121 -36.74 -3.42 -5.34
C PRO A 121 -35.90 -3.08 -6.59
N GLN A 122 -35.74 -1.79 -6.90
CA GLN A 122 -34.95 -1.31 -8.03
C GLN A 122 -33.46 -1.63 -7.85
N TRP A 123 -32.90 -1.38 -6.66
CA TRP A 123 -31.50 -1.68 -6.37
C TRP A 123 -31.23 -3.18 -6.38
N ARG A 124 -32.15 -3.98 -5.82
CA ARG A 124 -32.09 -5.44 -5.90
C ARG A 124 -32.11 -5.96 -7.34
N ASN A 125 -32.94 -5.36 -8.19
CA ASN A 125 -33.01 -5.71 -9.62
C ASN A 125 -31.69 -5.35 -10.34
N ILE A 126 -31.09 -4.20 -10.04
CA ILE A 126 -29.77 -3.83 -10.59
C ILE A 126 -28.70 -4.84 -10.18
N ASN A 127 -28.62 -5.18 -8.89
CA ASN A 127 -27.64 -6.17 -8.41
C ASN A 127 -27.84 -7.55 -9.05
N SER A 128 -29.09 -7.99 -9.22
CA SER A 128 -29.40 -9.26 -9.88
C SER A 128 -29.10 -9.24 -11.38
N LYS A 129 -29.32 -8.10 -12.04
CA LYS A 129 -29.09 -7.96 -13.48
C LYS A 129 -27.61 -7.80 -13.84
N PHE A 130 -26.81 -7.27 -12.91
CA PHE A 130 -25.39 -7.03 -13.09
C PHE A 130 -24.60 -7.67 -11.94
N GLU A 131 -24.60 -9.01 -11.86
CA GLU A 131 -23.91 -9.72 -10.78
C GLU A 131 -22.41 -9.33 -10.68
N GLU A 132 -21.75 -9.08 -11.81
CA GLU A 132 -20.35 -8.62 -11.84
C GLU A 132 -20.13 -7.24 -11.21
N PHE A 133 -21.15 -6.37 -11.19
CA PHE A 133 -21.07 -4.98 -10.74
C PHE A 133 -20.75 -4.85 -9.24
N GLY A 134 -21.03 -5.88 -8.44
CA GLY A 134 -20.76 -5.91 -7.00
C GLY A 134 -19.70 -6.93 -6.55
N VAL A 135 -19.28 -7.85 -7.42
CA VAL A 135 -18.36 -8.96 -7.06
C VAL A 135 -16.90 -8.55 -7.17
N THR A 136 -16.57 -7.59 -8.04
CA THR A 136 -15.22 -7.06 -8.17
C THR A 136 -15.22 -5.55 -7.93
N SER A 137 -14.24 -5.05 -7.18
CA SER A 137 -14.00 -3.62 -7.01
C SER A 137 -13.49 -3.03 -8.32
N ILE A 138 -14.41 -2.78 -9.27
CA ILE A 138 -14.12 -2.21 -10.58
C ILE A 138 -13.50 -0.81 -10.37
N GLY A 139 -12.29 -0.60 -10.88
CA GLY A 139 -11.62 0.71 -10.91
C GLY A 139 -10.56 0.95 -9.82
N ILE A 140 -10.37 0.01 -8.90
CA ILE A 140 -9.15 -0.05 -8.08
C ILE A 140 -8.14 -0.87 -8.89
N PRO A 141 -6.98 -0.32 -9.30
CA PRO A 141 -5.92 -1.15 -9.84
C PRO A 141 -5.62 -2.20 -8.80
N LYS A 142 -5.86 -3.48 -9.13
CA LYS A 142 -5.28 -4.58 -8.36
C LYS A 142 -3.80 -4.26 -8.24
N SER A 143 -3.33 -4.04 -7.01
CA SER A 143 -1.91 -3.78 -6.80
C SER A 143 -1.18 -4.90 -7.50
N ARG A 144 -0.12 -4.60 -8.26
CA ARG A 144 0.71 -5.67 -8.84
C ARG A 144 1.24 -6.61 -7.76
N HIS A 145 1.16 -6.23 -6.48
CA HIS A 145 1.57 -7.00 -5.32
C HIS A 145 0.40 -7.57 -4.49
N GLU A 146 -0.84 -7.49 -4.99
CA GLU A 146 -2.02 -8.07 -4.33
C GLU A 146 -1.84 -9.59 -4.19
N GLY A 147 -2.03 -10.11 -2.97
CA GLY A 147 -1.79 -11.52 -2.62
C GLY A 147 -0.33 -11.89 -2.33
N ARG A 148 0.62 -10.95 -2.37
CA ARG A 148 2.08 -11.20 -2.26
C ARG A 148 2.68 -10.81 -0.90
N LEU A 149 1.92 -10.98 0.19
CA LEU A 149 2.36 -10.63 1.54
C LEU A 149 3.32 -11.66 2.16
N VAL A 150 3.35 -12.88 1.62
CA VAL A 150 4.02 -14.03 2.26
C VAL A 150 5.52 -14.15 1.93
N GLY A 151 6.05 -13.26 1.09
CA GLY A 151 7.42 -13.37 0.58
C GLY A 151 7.50 -14.38 -0.57
N TYR A 152 7.58 -13.92 -1.82
CA TYR A 152 7.66 -14.79 -2.99
C TYR A 152 8.87 -14.47 -3.87
N GLY A 153 9.65 -15.49 -4.22
CA GLY A 153 10.79 -15.37 -5.12
C GLY A 153 10.35 -15.26 -6.58
N MET A 154 10.75 -14.19 -7.27
CA MET A 154 10.20 -13.83 -8.58
C MET A 154 11.06 -14.29 -9.76
N ILE A 155 12.34 -13.93 -9.75
CA ILE A 155 13.26 -14.18 -10.89
C ILE A 155 14.63 -14.66 -10.41
N GLY A 156 15.34 -15.37 -11.28
CA GLY A 156 16.73 -15.75 -11.05
C GLY A 156 16.90 -16.79 -9.93
N LEU A 157 15.99 -17.78 -9.86
CA LEU A 157 16.10 -18.89 -8.91
C LEU A 157 17.46 -19.59 -9.06
N LYS A 158 18.16 -19.73 -7.94
CA LYS A 158 19.42 -20.47 -7.80
C LYS A 158 19.44 -21.23 -6.49
N TRP A 159 20.01 -22.41 -6.53
CA TRP A 159 20.33 -23.17 -5.33
C TRP A 159 21.74 -22.82 -4.90
N VAL A 160 21.89 -22.41 -3.64
CA VAL A 160 23.19 -22.09 -3.05
C VAL A 160 23.37 -22.85 -1.75
N THR A 161 24.62 -23.11 -1.41
CA THR A 161 25.02 -23.63 -0.11
C THR A 161 25.70 -22.50 0.64
N PRO A 162 25.02 -21.83 1.59
CA PRO A 162 25.63 -20.77 2.38
C PRO A 162 26.82 -21.32 3.17
N ASN A 163 27.79 -20.46 3.48
CA ASN A 163 28.85 -20.85 4.40
C ASN A 163 28.25 -21.11 5.80
N LYS A 164 28.97 -21.85 6.63
CA LYS A 164 28.47 -22.27 7.96
C LYS A 164 28.24 -21.10 8.91
N GLU A 165 29.03 -20.03 8.79
CA GLU A 165 28.95 -18.86 9.67
C GLU A 165 27.69 -18.03 9.39
N ASP A 166 27.42 -17.75 8.11
CA ASP A 166 26.23 -17.05 7.65
C ASP A 166 24.97 -17.85 7.97
N LEU A 167 24.99 -19.17 7.77
CA LEU A 167 23.88 -20.05 8.10
C LEU A 167 23.59 -20.03 9.61
N HIS A 168 24.65 -20.08 10.43
CA HIS A 168 24.52 -19.98 11.88
C HIS A 168 23.97 -18.62 12.30
N LEU A 169 24.49 -17.52 11.75
CA LEU A 169 24.05 -16.16 12.06
C LEU A 169 22.59 -15.94 11.68
N ALA A 170 22.18 -16.40 10.49
CA ALA A 170 20.80 -16.30 10.02
C ALA A 170 19.86 -17.13 10.89
N HIS A 171 20.22 -18.38 11.19
CA HIS A 171 19.43 -19.24 12.08
C HIS A 171 19.27 -18.62 13.46
N PHE A 172 20.38 -18.16 14.06
CA PHE A 172 20.36 -17.52 15.38
C PHE A 172 19.50 -16.26 15.38
N THR A 173 19.58 -15.43 14.33
CA THR A 173 18.77 -14.23 14.20
C THR A 173 17.29 -14.57 14.16
N VAL A 174 16.88 -15.58 13.39
CA VAL A 174 15.48 -16.05 13.38
C VAL A 174 15.06 -16.49 14.78
N LEU A 175 15.86 -17.33 15.46
CA LEU A 175 15.54 -17.81 16.80
C LEU A 175 15.34 -16.66 17.81
N GLN A 176 16.14 -15.61 17.75
CA GLN A 176 16.03 -14.47 18.66
C GLN A 176 14.74 -13.67 18.49
N HIS A 177 14.19 -13.61 17.27
CA HIS A 177 13.00 -12.82 16.97
C HIS A 177 11.69 -13.64 17.06
N MET A 178 11.78 -14.95 17.24
CA MET A 178 10.60 -15.81 17.43
C MET A 178 10.12 -15.74 18.88
N THR A 179 8.92 -15.21 19.08
CA THR A 179 8.30 -15.08 20.42
C THR A 179 8.17 -16.43 21.13
N ILE A 180 7.86 -17.50 20.40
CA ILE A 180 7.78 -18.88 20.91
C ILE A 180 9.12 -19.41 21.44
N ILE A 181 10.26 -18.81 21.03
CA ILE A 181 11.61 -19.19 21.46
C ILE A 181 12.06 -18.40 22.71
N ALA A 182 11.40 -17.29 23.05
CA ALA A 182 11.80 -16.42 24.16
C ALA A 182 11.96 -17.14 25.52
N PRO A 183 11.10 -18.10 25.92
CA PRO A 183 11.31 -18.87 27.15
C PRO A 183 12.64 -19.63 27.17
N TYR A 184 13.02 -20.24 26.04
CA TYR A 184 14.26 -21.00 25.89
C TYR A 184 15.49 -20.08 25.91
N VAL A 185 15.40 -18.89 25.31
CA VAL A 185 16.46 -17.86 25.39
C VAL A 185 16.75 -17.51 26.85
N ASN A 186 15.70 -17.21 27.61
CA ASN A 186 15.82 -16.83 29.02
C ASN A 186 16.40 -17.96 29.87
N GLU A 187 15.95 -19.19 29.62
CA GLU A 187 16.44 -20.36 30.32
C GLU A 187 17.93 -20.65 30.01
N HIS A 188 18.33 -20.53 28.75
CA HIS A 188 19.73 -20.70 28.37
C HIS A 188 20.64 -19.65 29.00
N LYS A 189 20.18 -18.37 29.03
CA LYS A 189 20.93 -17.29 29.69
C LYS A 189 21.14 -17.59 31.18
N ARG A 190 20.09 -18.04 31.89
CA ARG A 190 20.19 -18.45 33.30
C ARG A 190 21.15 -19.63 33.49
N TYR A 191 21.09 -20.63 32.62
CA TYR A 191 22.01 -21.77 32.66
C TYR A 191 23.48 -21.31 32.53
N ILE A 192 23.77 -20.44 31.55
CA ILE A 192 25.13 -19.91 31.37
C ILE A 192 25.57 -19.08 32.58
N GLU A 193 24.70 -18.21 33.11
CA GLU A 193 24.98 -17.40 34.30
C GLU A 193 25.30 -18.25 35.53
N MET A 194 24.53 -19.32 35.76
CA MET A 194 24.72 -20.24 36.89
C MET A 194 26.00 -21.07 36.76
N SER A 195 26.27 -21.60 35.56
CA SER A 195 27.45 -22.45 35.31
C SER A 195 28.76 -21.68 35.19
N ASN A 196 28.72 -20.35 35.04
CA ASN A 196 29.91 -19.52 34.80
C ASN A 196 29.97 -18.30 35.74
N SER A 197 29.79 -18.53 37.04
CA SER A 197 29.87 -17.49 38.07
C SER A 197 31.20 -16.74 38.01
N GLY A 198 31.16 -15.41 37.90
CA GLY A 198 32.35 -14.54 37.85
C GLY A 198 32.79 -14.10 36.45
N LYS A 199 32.13 -14.57 35.38
CA LYS A 199 32.36 -14.04 34.03
C LYS A 199 31.65 -12.70 33.83
N SER A 200 32.21 -11.86 32.94
CA SER A 200 31.62 -10.56 32.62
C SER A 200 30.33 -10.70 31.80
N LYS A 201 29.43 -9.71 31.90
CA LYS A 201 28.18 -9.67 31.09
C LYS A 201 28.44 -9.82 29.59
N ARG A 202 29.50 -9.19 29.08
CA ARG A 202 29.89 -9.29 27.66
C ARG A 202 30.26 -10.72 27.27
N TRP A 203 30.99 -11.43 28.13
CA TRP A 203 31.34 -12.83 27.89
C TRP A 203 30.10 -13.72 27.87
N LEU A 204 29.17 -13.52 28.81
CA LEU A 204 27.91 -14.27 28.88
C LEU A 204 27.07 -14.11 27.60
N ILE A 205 27.00 -12.89 27.06
CA ILE A 205 26.31 -12.61 25.78
C ILE A 205 27.01 -13.34 24.62
N THR A 206 28.34 -13.26 24.54
CA THR A 206 29.11 -13.95 23.51
C THR A 206 28.90 -15.46 23.58
N GLU A 207 28.94 -16.04 24.78
CA GLU A 207 28.79 -17.48 24.97
C GLU A 207 27.36 -17.92 24.62
N HIS A 208 26.35 -17.16 25.03
CA HIS A 208 24.96 -17.40 24.65
C HIS A 208 24.79 -17.40 23.13
N ASN A 209 25.27 -16.37 22.44
CA ASN A 209 25.15 -16.25 20.99
C ASN A 209 25.84 -17.40 20.24
N LYS A 210 26.92 -17.94 20.82
CA LYS A 210 27.69 -19.04 20.24
C LYS A 210 27.04 -20.41 20.46
N THR A 211 26.41 -20.64 21.60
CA THR A 211 26.00 -21.99 22.04
C THR A 211 24.50 -22.23 22.01
N PHE A 212 23.68 -21.18 21.91
CA PHE A 212 22.22 -21.28 22.06
C PHE A 212 21.55 -22.21 21.05
N SER A 213 21.88 -22.10 19.76
CA SER A 213 21.21 -22.91 18.71
C SER A 213 21.41 -24.41 18.94
N GLN A 214 22.63 -24.81 19.32
CA GLN A 214 22.94 -26.21 19.61
C GLN A 214 22.30 -26.66 20.93
N TRP A 215 22.37 -25.83 21.98
CA TRP A 215 21.72 -26.10 23.26
C TRP A 215 20.20 -26.30 23.11
N LEU A 216 19.54 -25.46 22.31
CA LEU A 216 18.11 -25.57 22.02
C LEU A 216 17.79 -26.90 21.34
N LYS A 217 18.58 -27.28 20.33
CA LYS A 217 18.43 -28.56 19.62
C LYS A 217 18.53 -29.75 20.57
N ASP A 218 19.54 -29.75 21.43
CA ASP A 218 19.78 -30.86 22.36
C ASP A 218 18.69 -30.92 23.44
N LYS A 219 18.23 -29.76 23.91
CA LYS A 219 17.14 -29.66 24.88
C LYS A 219 15.81 -30.18 24.32
N VAL A 220 15.45 -29.78 23.11
CA VAL A 220 14.24 -30.25 22.44
C VAL A 220 14.32 -31.75 22.22
N LYS A 221 15.45 -32.27 21.75
CA LYS A 221 15.70 -33.71 21.61
C LYS A 221 15.54 -34.48 22.92
N ALA A 222 16.08 -33.96 24.02
CA ALA A 222 15.94 -34.58 25.34
C ALA A 222 14.50 -34.58 25.87
N SER A 223 13.64 -33.69 25.36
CA SER A 223 12.25 -33.54 25.78
C SER A 223 11.25 -34.37 24.95
N TYR A 224 11.72 -35.01 23.86
CA TYR A 224 10.88 -35.84 23.00
C TYR A 224 10.24 -36.99 23.79
N GLY A 225 8.91 -37.08 23.75
CA GLY A 225 8.14 -38.15 24.38
C GLY A 225 7.85 -37.95 25.88
N VAL A 226 8.40 -36.92 26.52
CA VAL A 226 8.14 -36.60 27.94
C VAL A 226 7.21 -35.40 28.08
N ASN A 227 7.37 -34.39 27.23
CA ASN A 227 6.54 -33.19 27.17
C ASN A 227 6.05 -32.96 25.74
N ASN A 228 4.82 -32.45 25.59
CA ASN A 228 4.27 -32.05 24.29
C ASN A 228 4.89 -30.70 23.87
N VAL A 229 6.13 -30.73 23.40
CA VAL A 229 6.84 -29.54 22.87
C VAL A 229 6.17 -29.12 21.57
N ASP A 230 5.92 -27.81 21.41
CA ASP A 230 5.33 -27.25 20.19
C ASP A 230 6.16 -27.65 18.95
N GLN A 231 5.48 -28.17 17.95
CA GLN A 231 6.07 -28.62 16.69
C GLN A 231 6.84 -27.49 15.98
N ALA A 232 6.42 -26.23 16.12
CA ALA A 232 7.14 -25.08 15.58
C ALA A 232 8.51 -24.90 16.24
N VAL A 233 8.60 -25.11 17.56
CA VAL A 233 9.86 -25.06 18.32
C VAL A 233 10.80 -26.19 17.86
N VAL A 234 10.24 -27.38 17.62
CA VAL A 234 10.99 -28.52 17.08
C VAL A 234 11.61 -28.19 15.72
N HIS A 235 10.84 -27.62 14.80
CA HIS A 235 11.35 -27.24 13.48
C HIS A 235 12.43 -26.16 13.58
N LEU A 236 12.20 -25.13 14.40
CA LEU A 236 13.17 -24.06 14.62
C LEU A 236 14.48 -24.57 15.23
N ALA A 237 14.41 -25.51 16.17
CA ALA A 237 15.58 -26.08 16.82
C ALA A 237 16.44 -26.93 15.87
N ASN A 238 15.83 -27.57 14.87
CA ASN A 238 16.57 -28.38 13.90
C ASN A 238 17.42 -27.55 12.93
N GLY A 239 17.05 -26.29 12.72
CA GLY A 239 17.75 -25.33 11.88
C GLY A 239 17.35 -25.40 10.41
N PRO A 240 17.84 -24.45 9.59
CA PRO A 240 17.55 -24.39 8.17
C PRO A 240 18.26 -25.49 7.39
N GLU A 241 17.76 -25.79 6.19
CA GLU A 241 18.45 -26.66 5.25
C GLU A 241 19.80 -26.06 4.80
N HIS A 242 20.77 -26.93 4.51
CA HIS A 242 22.09 -26.52 4.04
C HIS A 242 22.12 -26.04 2.59
N VAL A 243 21.10 -26.39 1.80
CA VAL A 243 20.94 -25.96 0.41
C VAL A 243 19.66 -25.14 0.36
N VAL A 244 19.79 -23.86 0.03
CA VAL A 244 18.66 -22.92 0.05
C VAL A 244 18.41 -22.37 -1.35
N ALA A 245 17.13 -22.20 -1.67
CA ALA A 245 16.70 -21.47 -2.84
C ALA A 245 16.92 -19.97 -2.62
N THR A 246 17.51 -19.31 -3.61
CA THR A 246 17.71 -17.86 -3.65
C THR A 246 17.18 -17.31 -4.95
N TYR A 247 16.68 -16.09 -4.92
CA TYR A 247 16.16 -15.36 -6.05
C TYR A 247 16.88 -14.03 -6.17
N GLN A 248 16.88 -13.48 -7.38
CA GLN A 248 17.41 -12.15 -7.65
C GLN A 248 16.42 -11.03 -7.32
N ALA A 249 15.13 -11.38 -7.19
CA ALA A 249 14.05 -10.48 -6.77
C ALA A 249 13.06 -11.19 -5.85
N TYR A 250 12.58 -10.50 -4.83
CA TYR A 250 11.60 -10.99 -3.86
C TYR A 250 10.44 -10.01 -3.71
N ASP A 251 9.23 -10.52 -3.76
CA ASP A 251 8.03 -9.76 -3.43
C ASP A 251 7.68 -9.98 -1.96
N ILE A 252 7.84 -8.96 -1.12
CA ILE A 252 7.63 -9.02 0.34
C ILE A 252 6.74 -7.83 0.74
N ASN A 253 5.68 -8.09 1.51
CA ASN A 253 4.81 -7.05 2.07
C ASN A 253 4.28 -6.04 1.05
N GLY A 254 4.04 -6.46 -0.20
CA GLY A 254 3.55 -5.55 -1.22
C GLY A 254 4.63 -4.77 -1.99
N TYR A 255 5.91 -5.10 -1.81
CA TYR A 255 7.06 -4.45 -2.49
C TYR A 255 7.94 -5.48 -3.18
N THR A 256 8.56 -5.11 -4.32
CA THR A 256 9.60 -5.92 -4.96
C THR A 256 10.97 -5.42 -4.52
N PHE A 257 11.75 -6.30 -3.89
CA PHE A 257 13.13 -6.06 -3.50
C PHE A 257 14.08 -6.78 -4.45
N TYR A 258 15.12 -6.09 -4.90
CA TYR A 258 16.19 -6.68 -5.70
C TYR A 258 17.42 -6.99 -4.85
N THR A 259 18.09 -8.09 -5.19
CA THR A 259 19.46 -8.32 -4.71
C THR A 259 20.37 -7.21 -5.24
N ASN A 260 21.40 -6.82 -4.47
CA ASN A 260 22.33 -5.76 -4.88
C ASN A 260 22.92 -5.99 -6.28
N GLN A 261 23.16 -7.24 -6.67
CA GLN A 261 23.67 -7.56 -8.00
C GLN A 261 22.65 -7.34 -9.12
N GLN A 262 21.37 -7.62 -8.85
CA GLN A 262 20.27 -7.35 -9.79
C GLN A 262 19.98 -5.86 -9.88
N ASP A 263 20.04 -5.15 -8.76
CA ASP A 263 19.77 -3.72 -8.69
C ASP A 263 20.79 -2.90 -9.48
N LYS A 264 22.07 -3.28 -9.45
CA LYS A 264 23.13 -2.67 -10.30
C LYS A 264 22.85 -2.76 -11.81
N LYS A 265 21.97 -3.66 -12.24
CA LYS A 265 21.56 -3.84 -13.64
C LYS A 265 20.18 -3.25 -13.93
N SER A 266 19.49 -2.79 -12.89
CA SER A 266 18.14 -2.23 -12.93
C SER A 266 18.22 -0.72 -13.15
N THR A 267 17.22 -0.17 -13.84
CA THR A 267 17.01 1.29 -13.93
C THR A 267 16.31 1.86 -12.68
N LEU A 268 15.84 0.98 -11.79
CA LEU A 268 15.17 1.32 -10.53
C LEU A 268 16.04 0.85 -9.37
N GLN A 269 16.26 1.72 -8.36
CA GLN A 269 16.96 1.40 -7.12
C GLN A 269 15.97 0.76 -6.12
N ASN A 270 15.88 -0.56 -6.13
CA ASN A 270 15.02 -1.36 -5.27
C ASN A 270 15.82 -2.34 -4.39
N SER A 271 17.13 -2.11 -4.22
CA SER A 271 17.92 -2.78 -3.19
C SER A 271 18.00 -1.93 -1.93
N GLY A 272 17.63 -2.52 -0.79
CA GLY A 272 17.63 -1.83 0.50
C GLY A 272 16.51 -2.30 1.39
N VAL A 273 16.86 -2.91 2.52
CA VAL A 273 15.95 -3.22 3.62
C VAL A 273 16.61 -2.70 4.89
N THR A 274 15.91 -1.86 5.62
CA THR A 274 16.34 -1.40 6.95
C THR A 274 15.55 -2.14 8.03
N LEU A 275 16.25 -2.50 9.10
CA LEU A 275 15.63 -2.99 10.33
C LEU A 275 15.29 -1.78 11.20
N GLU A 276 14.00 -1.48 11.37
CA GLU A 276 13.57 -0.52 12.38
C GLU A 276 13.60 -1.19 13.75
N THR A 277 14.55 -0.78 14.61
CA THR A 277 14.54 -1.15 16.01
C THR A 277 13.59 -0.23 16.76
N LEU A 278 12.38 -0.69 17.08
CA LEU A 278 11.50 0.04 17.98
C LEU A 278 12.10 0.00 19.39
N LEU A 279 12.59 1.14 19.87
CA LEU A 279 13.03 1.35 21.25
C LEU A 279 11.81 1.38 22.18
N THR A 280 11.09 0.27 22.29
CA THR A 280 10.23 0.03 23.45
C THR A 280 11.08 -0.66 24.51
N SER A 281 10.89 -0.31 25.78
CA SER A 281 11.58 -0.90 26.94
C SER A 281 11.27 -2.39 27.19
N GLU A 282 10.77 -3.09 26.19
CA GLU A 282 10.55 -4.53 26.11
C GLU A 282 11.58 -5.12 25.12
N PRO A 283 12.22 -6.25 25.43
CA PRO A 283 13.53 -6.59 24.86
C PRO A 283 13.56 -6.98 23.37
N PHE A 284 12.43 -7.07 22.65
CA PHE A 284 12.43 -7.57 21.27
C PHE A 284 11.41 -6.85 20.37
N PRO A 285 11.84 -5.88 19.54
CA PRO A 285 10.98 -5.22 18.56
C PRO A 285 10.67 -6.14 17.36
N MET A 286 9.44 -6.03 16.86
CA MET A 286 8.94 -6.69 15.64
C MET A 286 9.64 -6.15 14.38
N ILE A 287 10.01 -7.04 13.45
CA ILE A 287 10.68 -6.68 12.20
C ILE A 287 9.65 -6.17 11.18
N VAL A 288 9.80 -4.93 10.74
CA VAL A 288 9.11 -4.41 9.55
C VAL A 288 10.17 -4.05 8.51
N ALA A 289 10.25 -4.83 7.43
CA ALA A 289 11.04 -4.45 6.27
C ALA A 289 10.36 -3.26 5.57
N LYS A 290 11.01 -2.09 5.58
CA LYS A 290 10.58 -0.92 4.80
C LYS A 290 11.56 -0.64 3.67
N HIS A 291 11.01 -0.11 2.58
CA HIS A 291 11.76 0.37 1.43
C HIS A 291 12.48 1.68 1.81
N LEU A 292 13.73 1.84 1.39
CA LEU A 292 14.42 3.12 1.41
C LEU A 292 13.83 4.01 0.31
N GLU A 293 12.97 4.95 0.68
CA GLU A 293 12.54 6.01 -0.25
C GLU A 293 13.76 6.87 -0.57
N SER A 294 14.18 6.88 -1.84
CA SER A 294 15.23 7.78 -2.33
C SER A 294 14.71 9.22 -2.30
N SER A 295 15.40 10.08 -1.57
CA SER A 295 15.23 11.54 -1.56
C SER A 295 15.54 12.20 -2.91
#